data_AF-A0A920M4U1-F1
#
_entry.id   AF-A0A920M4U1-F1
#
_cell.length_a   1.000
_cell.length_b   1.000
_cell.length_c   1.000
_cell.angle_alpha   90.00
_cell.angle_beta   90.00
_cell.angle_gamma   90.00
#
_symmetry.space_group_name_H-M   'P 1'
#
loop_
_entity.id
_entity.type
_entity.pdbx_description
1 polymer ?
#
loop_
_entity_poly.entity_id
_entity_poly.type
_entity_poly.pdbx_seq_one_letter_code
_entity_poly.pdbx_strand_id
1 'polypeptide(L)' 'MRIKTSHPKTGEVDNIGVVSKFLENPSSVRSPAPTLGEHTEKVLEDFGYDKNKIKELFSKKAIF' A
#
# COMPACT_ATOMS: atom_id res chain seq x y z
N MET A 1 5.54 21.87 2.77
CA MET A 1 4.16 21.70 3.28
C MET A 1 4.10 20.39 4.04
N ARG A 2 3.77 20.42 5.33
CA ARG A 2 3.63 19.23 6.18
C ARG A 2 2.25 18.61 5.95
N ILE A 3 2.20 17.29 5.85
CA ILE A 3 0.95 16.52 5.82
C ILE A 3 1.01 15.43 6.89
N LYS A 4 -0.16 15.00 7.35
CA LYS A 4 -0.31 13.87 8.26
C LYS A 4 -0.97 12.72 7.54
N THR A 5 -0.47 11.51 7.79
CA THR A 5 -1.09 10.26 7.33
C THR A 5 -1.24 9.31 8.51
N SER A 6 -2.40 8.66 8.64
CA SER A 6 -2.64 7.65 9.67
C SER A 6 -2.12 6.29 9.19
N HIS A 7 -0.98 5.84 9.72
CA HIS A 7 -0.40 4.55 9.40
C HIS A 7 -0.98 3.45 10.33
N PRO A 8 -1.43 2.31 9.80
CA PRO A 8 -2.15 1.30 10.58
C PRO A 8 -1.36 0.73 11.77
N LYS A 9 -0.02 0.70 11.69
CA LYS A 9 0.84 0.20 12.76
C LYS A 9 1.41 1.28 13.69
N THR A 10 1.59 2.51 13.19
CA THR A 10 2.40 3.54 13.86
C THR A 10 1.60 4.77 14.26
N GLY A 11 0.31 4.83 13.90
CA GLY A 11 -0.55 5.97 14.19
C GLY A 11 -0.31 7.15 13.24
N GLU A 12 -0.53 8.38 13.71
CA GLU A 12 -0.26 9.57 12.91
C GLU A 12 1.23 9.74 12.63
N VAL A 13 1.58 9.87 11.36
CA VAL A 13 2.95 10.13 10.89
C VAL A 13 2.97 11.41 10.07
N ASP A 14 3.97 12.26 10.35
CA ASP A 14 4.24 13.47 9.58
C ASP A 14 5.08 13.16 8.35
N ASN A 15 4.64 13.68 7.20
CA ASN A 15 5.34 13.53 5.93
C ASN A 15 5.47 14.88 5.21
N ILE A 16 6.46 14.96 4.33
CA ILE A 16 6.55 16.07 3.38
C ILE A 16 5.53 15.80 2.27
N GLY A 17 4.58 16.72 2.08
CA GLY A 17 3.57 16.60 1.04
C GLY A 17 4.14 16.87 -0.36
N VAL A 18 3.29 16.71 -1.39
CA VAL A 18 3.71 16.95 -2.78
C VAL A 18 4.14 18.41 -2.96
N VAL A 19 5.40 18.58 -3.40
CA VAL A 19 6.06 19.89 -3.52
C VAL A 19 5.50 20.67 -4.70
N SER A 20 5.44 20.04 -5.88
CA SER A 20 4.90 20.66 -7.09
C SER A 20 3.37 20.64 -7.09
N LYS A 21 2.75 21.75 -7.46
CA LYS A 21 1.30 21.85 -7.65
C LYS A 21 1.01 21.93 -9.14
N PHE A 22 0.27 20.94 -9.64
CA PHE A 22 -0.19 20.89 -11.02
C PHE A 22 -1.60 21.49 -11.11
N LEU A 23 -1.85 22.27 -12.16
CA LEU A 23 -3.14 22.92 -12.37
C LEU A 23 -4.21 21.94 -12.87
N GLU A 24 -3.91 21.20 -13.94
CA GLU A 24 -4.89 20.30 -14.57
C GLU A 24 -5.05 18.97 -13.82
N ASN A 25 -3.95 18.43 -13.28
CA ASN A 25 -3.95 17.14 -12.59
C ASN A 25 -3.34 17.25 -11.18
N PRO A 26 -4.06 17.83 -10.21
CA PRO A 26 -3.56 18.00 -8.84
C PRO A 26 -3.14 16.67 -8.22
N SER A 27 -1.91 16.59 -7.72
CA SER A 27 -1.42 15.42 -7.02
C SER A 27 -2.06 15.28 -5.64
N SER A 28 -2.30 14.04 -5.22
CA SER A 28 -2.84 13.73 -3.89
C SER A 28 -2.07 12.60 -3.22
N VAL A 29 -1.88 12.71 -1.91
CA VAL A 29 -1.42 11.60 -1.05
C VAL A 29 -2.68 10.86 -0.60
N ARG A 30 -2.87 9.65 -1.11
CA ARG A 30 -4.15 8.91 -1.02
C ARG A 30 -4.19 7.87 0.09
N SER A 31 -3.03 7.35 0.47
CA SER A 31 -2.89 6.28 1.45
C SER A 31 -1.62 6.49 2.27
N PRO A 32 -1.56 5.97 3.50
CA PRO A 32 -0.30 5.86 4.24
C PRO A 32 0.65 4.88 3.54
N ALA A 33 1.86 4.74 4.09
CA ALA A 33 2.76 3.66 3.69
C ALA A 33 2.09 2.30 3.95
N PRO A 34 2.25 1.31 3.05
CA PRO A 34 1.72 -0.03 3.27
C PRO A 34 2.56 -0.78 4.31
N THR A 35 1.91 -1.69 5.01
CA THR A 35 2.58 -2.68 5.85
C THR A 35 3.21 -3.80 5.02
N LEU A 36 4.11 -4.58 5.63
CA LEU A 36 4.74 -5.72 4.97
C LEU A 36 3.65 -6.71 4.54
N GLY A 37 3.54 -6.95 3.24
CA GLY A 37 2.58 -7.90 2.67
C GLY A 37 1.14 -7.40 2.52
N GLU A 38 0.84 -6.13 2.83
CA GLU A 38 -0.55 -5.61 2.88
C GLU A 38 -1.38 -5.86 1.61
N HIS A 39 -0.72 -5.82 0.45
CA HIS A 39 -1.37 -5.97 -0.85
C HIS A 39 -0.96 -7.26 -1.59
N THR A 40 -0.24 -8.19 -0.94
CA THR A 40 0.27 -9.42 -1.58
C THR A 40 -0.86 -10.21 -2.24
N GLU A 41 -1.95 -10.49 -1.51
CA GLU A 41 -3.10 -11.25 -2.02
C GLU A 41 -3.74 -10.55 -3.22
N LYS A 42 -4.05 -9.25 -3.08
CA LYS A 42 -4.69 -8.47 -4.15
C LYS A 42 -3.84 -8.46 -5.43
N VAL A 43 -2.54 -8.24 -5.31
CA VAL A 43 -1.64 -8.23 -6.48
C VAL A 43 -1.63 -9.61 -7.15
N LEU A 44 -1.54 -10.70 -6.38
CA LEU A 44 -1.57 -12.05 -6.96
C LEU A 44 -2.91 -12.36 -7.64
N GLU A 45 -4.03 -11.94 -7.07
CA GLU A 45 -5.35 -12.06 -7.70
C GLU A 45 -5.43 -11.26 -9.02
N ASP A 46 -4.90 -10.02 -9.04
CA ASP A 46 -4.85 -9.18 -10.25
C ASP A 46 -4.02 -9.83 -11.38
N PHE A 47 -3.02 -10.66 -11.03
CA PHE A 47 -2.22 -11.44 -11.97
C PHE A 47 -2.80 -12.83 -12.30
N GLY A 48 -4.00 -13.15 -11.81
CA GLY A 48 -4.73 -14.37 -12.17
C GLY A 48 -4.39 -15.60 -11.34
N TYR A 49 -3.74 -15.45 -10.18
CA TYR A 49 -3.56 -16.55 -9.24
C TYR A 49 -4.89 -16.87 -8.54
N ASP A 50 -5.22 -18.16 -8.46
CA ASP A 50 -6.39 -18.60 -7.71
C ASP A 50 -6.14 -18.57 -6.19
N LYS A 51 -7.24 -18.50 -5.43
CA LYS A 51 -7.19 -18.42 -3.96
C LYS A 51 -6.52 -19.62 -3.30
N ASN A 52 -6.61 -20.82 -3.87
CA ASN A 52 -5.96 -22.00 -3.31
C ASN A 52 -4.45 -21.91 -3.50
N LYS A 53 -3.99 -21.44 -4.66
CA LYS A 53 -2.57 -21.21 -4.93
C LYS A 53 -1.97 -20.16 -4.02
N ILE A 54 -2.69 -19.06 -3.79
CA ILE A 54 -2.26 -18.00 -2.87
C ILE A 54 -2.12 -18.54 -1.44
N LYS A 55 -3.11 -19.30 -0.96
CA LYS A 55 -3.06 -19.97 0.36
C LYS A 55 -1.89 -20.95 0.48
N GLU A 56 -1.56 -21.68 -0.58
CA GLU A 56 -0.41 -22.58 -0.62
C GLU A 56 0.90 -21.81 -0.43
N LEU A 57 1.04 -20.66 -1.10
CA LEU A 57 2.23 -19.80 -1.01
C LEU A 57 2.41 -19.22 0.40
N PHE A 58 1.33 -18.77 1.05
CA PHE A 58 1.34 -18.35 2.45
C PHE A 58 1.75 -19.51 3.37
N SER A 59 1.17 -20.69 3.17
CA SER A 59 1.47 -21.88 3.99
C SER A 59 2.95 -22.30 3.88
N LYS A 60 3.53 -22.13 2.69
CA LYS A 60 4.95 -22.38 2.41
C LYS A 60 5.88 -21.27 2.90
N LYS A 61 5.35 -20.17 3.43
CA LYS A 61 6.10 -18.95 3.79
C LYS A 61 6.93 -18.39 2.62
N ALA A 62 6.45 -18.59 1.39
CA ALA A 62 7.08 -18.05 0.19
C ALA A 62 6.71 -16.57 -0.04
N ILE A 63 5.62 -16.11 0.59
CA ILE A 63 5.09 -14.76 0.54
C ILE A 63 4.65 -14.30 1.94
N PHE A 64 4.49 -12.98 2.13
CA PHE A 64 4.11 -12.33 3.38
C PHE A 64 2.71 -11.76 3.33
#